data_AF-A0A2E3EDG8-F1
#
_entry.id   AF-A0A2E3EDG8-F1
#
_cell.length_a   1.000
_cell.length_b   1.000
_cell.length_c   1.000
_cell.angle_alpha   90.00
_cell.angle_beta   90.00
_cell.angle_gamma   90.00
#
_symmetry.space_group_name_H-M   'P 1'
#
loop_
_entity.id
_entity.type
_entity.pdbx_description
1 polymer ?
#
loop_
_entity_poly.entity_id
_entity_poly.type
_entity_poly.pdbx_seq_one_letter_code
_entity_poly.pdbx_strand_id
1 'polypeptide(L)'
;MPFWSKEHHSQFMKYLILLLTGAVLTFSKAKGQTPKLEVSPIPKGKLMAFEPGFSKYINVFGVHVFGTKRTPDSKIIHAATVLAEYLDNDEDGKPDNLKVVDALSSRDAYLEIFANERELERVHKRGKHFEEGFHYGISQFVEETNPGNGRFDATLEEVFHLITHHGYGNAYPRIFGVRSGTEIAKCLDLARKGHFVHVPNSYPEGAWFTYDDKSCEYGCMITEYIYWAMTSMLGAQKSIHRQGEIAHEWRLPTRELVRKGDPDVYKLLIDPRYKFPKKLPDGKYKLKISD
;
A
#
# COMPACT_ATOMS: atom_id res chain seq x y z
N MET A 1 4.94 -12.57 5.06
CA MET A 1 3.50 -12.33 5.33
C MET A 1 3.43 -11.24 6.38
N PRO A 2 2.95 -10.04 6.04
CA PRO A 2 3.01 -8.89 6.94
C PRO A 2 2.01 -9.08 8.07
N PHE A 3 2.51 -8.99 9.29
CA PHE A 3 1.74 -9.11 10.51
C PHE A 3 0.82 -7.87 10.65
N TRP A 4 -0.47 -8.06 10.39
CA TRP A 4 -1.49 -7.05 10.71
C TRP A 4 -1.68 -7.01 12.24
N SER A 5 -1.02 -6.04 12.86
CA SER A 5 -1.18 -5.69 14.28
C SER A 5 -2.64 -5.35 14.59
N LYS A 6 -3.29 -6.20 15.41
CA LYS A 6 -4.62 -5.99 16.00
C LYS A 6 -4.65 -4.73 16.88
N GLU A 7 -5.88 -4.28 17.18
CA GLU A 7 -6.32 -3.33 18.24
C GLU A 7 -6.74 -1.92 17.72
N HIS A 8 -7.86 -1.27 18.07
CA HIS A 8 -9.02 -1.51 18.96
C HIS A 8 -10.21 -0.67 18.44
N HIS A 9 -11.43 -1.21 18.48
CA HIS A 9 -12.68 -0.45 18.27
C HIS A 9 -13.40 -0.23 19.60
N SER A 10 -14.12 0.89 19.71
CA SER A 10 -14.89 1.43 20.88
C SER A 10 -14.03 2.35 21.77
N GLN A 11 -14.37 3.60 22.07
CA GLN A 11 -15.69 4.20 22.34
C GLN A 11 -15.52 5.74 22.34
N PHE A 12 -16.60 6.48 22.06
CA PHE A 12 -17.03 7.76 22.65
C PHE A 12 -17.65 8.73 21.64
N MET A 13 -18.97 8.79 21.71
CA MET A 13 -19.80 9.85 21.16
C MET A 13 -20.27 10.71 22.34
N LYS A 14 -20.01 12.02 22.30
CA LYS A 14 -20.88 13.11 22.79
C LYS A 14 -20.26 14.51 22.59
N TYR A 15 -21.00 15.31 21.81
CA TYR A 15 -21.12 16.77 21.74
C TYR A 15 -19.89 17.68 21.82
N LEU A 16 -19.64 18.40 20.72
CA LEU A 16 -19.15 19.77 20.75
C LEU A 16 -19.83 20.59 19.63
N ILE A 17 -20.71 21.51 20.03
CA ILE A 17 -21.17 22.63 19.18
C ILE A 17 -20.16 23.75 19.42
N LEU A 18 -19.39 24.16 18.41
CA LEU A 18 -18.74 25.47 18.42
C LEU A 18 -18.42 25.98 17.01
N LEU A 19 -19.12 27.07 16.67
CA LEU A 19 -18.73 28.24 15.86
C LEU A 19 -17.85 28.02 14.62
N LEU A 20 -18.51 28.10 13.45
CA LEU A 20 -17.90 28.34 12.14
C LEU A 20 -17.19 29.70 12.11
N THR A 21 -15.90 29.74 12.44
CA THR A 21 -15.00 30.76 11.92
C THR A 21 -14.32 30.19 10.69
N GLY A 22 -14.56 30.82 9.55
CA GLY A 22 -13.97 30.44 8.26
C GLY A 22 -12.47 30.65 8.27
N ALA A 23 -11.72 29.67 8.75
CA ALA A 23 -10.31 29.55 8.45
C ALA A 23 -10.20 29.10 6.99
N VAL A 24 -9.80 30.03 6.12
CA VAL A 24 -9.31 29.68 4.79
C VAL A 24 -8.05 28.86 5.00
N LEU A 25 -8.20 27.54 5.00
CA LEU A 25 -7.09 26.60 4.93
C LEU A 25 -6.42 26.83 3.57
N THR A 26 -5.34 27.61 3.58
CA THR A 26 -4.39 27.60 2.48
C THR A 26 -3.74 26.22 2.48
N PHE A 27 -4.30 25.29 1.71
CA PHE A 27 -3.62 24.06 1.37
C PHE A 27 -2.32 24.47 0.66
N SER A 28 -1.20 24.30 1.35
CA SER A 28 0.11 24.39 0.72
C SER A 28 0.19 23.23 -0.26
N LYS A 29 -0.13 23.52 -1.52
CA LYS A 29 -0.12 22.59 -2.63
C LYS A 29 1.32 22.10 -2.74
N ALA A 30 1.61 20.88 -2.31
CA ALA A 30 2.86 20.19 -2.65
C ALA A 30 2.83 19.93 -4.16
N LYS A 31 3.07 21.00 -4.94
CA LYS A 31 3.14 20.95 -6.40
C LYS A 31 4.40 20.20 -6.76
N GLY A 32 4.23 18.98 -7.26
CA GLY A 32 5.09 18.31 -8.25
C GLY A 32 6.56 18.69 -8.23
N GLN A 33 7.22 18.47 -7.10
CA GLN A 33 8.66 18.43 -7.05
C GLN A 33 9.06 16.96 -7.11
N THR A 34 9.94 16.64 -8.06
CA THR A 34 10.52 15.30 -8.18
C THR A 34 11.04 14.84 -6.83
N PRO A 35 10.69 13.62 -6.38
CA PRO A 35 11.12 13.15 -5.07
C PRO A 35 12.64 13.01 -5.04
N LYS A 36 13.26 13.56 -4.01
CA LYS A 36 14.68 13.38 -3.75
C LYS A 36 14.87 12.06 -2.99
N LEU A 37 15.29 11.02 -3.70
CA LEU A 37 15.44 9.66 -3.18
C LEU A 37 16.78 9.48 -2.44
N GLU A 38 17.03 10.34 -1.45
CA GLU A 38 18.20 10.30 -0.58
C GLU A 38 17.77 10.19 0.88
N VAL A 39 18.42 9.30 1.63
CA VAL A 39 18.16 9.16 3.06
C VAL A 39 18.55 10.43 3.80
N SER A 40 17.65 10.89 4.67
CA SER A 40 17.85 12.04 5.54
C SER A 40 17.45 11.71 6.99
N PRO A 41 17.85 12.54 7.97
CA PRO A 41 17.30 12.45 9.32
C PRO A 41 15.79 12.73 9.36
N ILE A 42 15.13 12.30 10.43
CA ILE A 42 13.71 12.61 10.65
C ILE A 42 13.51 14.14 10.70
N PRO A 43 12.59 14.71 9.89
CA PRO A 43 12.32 16.15 9.94
C PRO A 43 11.79 16.58 11.31
N LYS A 44 12.10 17.83 11.69
CA LYS A 44 11.55 18.44 12.90
C LYS A 44 10.02 18.58 12.79
N GLY A 45 9.35 18.74 13.93
CA GLY A 45 7.90 18.90 14.01
C GLY A 45 7.19 17.59 14.31
N LYS A 46 5.98 17.40 13.76
CA LYS A 46 5.11 16.24 14.08
C LYS A 46 5.80 14.89 13.84
N LEU A 47 6.64 14.79 12.80
CA LEU A 47 7.35 13.54 12.47
C LEU A 47 8.38 13.11 13.52
N MET A 48 8.76 13.98 14.46
CA MET A 48 9.63 13.60 15.58
C MET A 48 9.02 12.51 16.48
N ALA A 49 7.73 12.23 16.36
CA ALA A 49 7.09 11.09 17.00
C ALA A 49 7.71 9.72 16.58
N PHE A 50 8.35 9.67 15.40
CA PHE A 50 9.05 8.48 14.90
C PHE A 50 10.50 8.35 15.42
N GLU A 51 11.12 9.43 15.88
CA GLU A 51 12.54 9.47 16.29
C GLU A 51 12.94 8.39 17.32
N PRO A 52 12.10 8.00 18.31
CA PRO A 52 12.44 6.95 19.27
C PRO A 52 12.69 5.55 18.64
N GLY A 53 12.13 5.28 17.46
CA GLY A 53 12.26 4.02 16.75
C GLY A 53 13.04 4.12 15.43
N PHE A 54 13.06 5.31 14.83
CA PHE A 54 13.51 5.55 13.46
C PHE A 54 14.51 6.69 13.39
N SER A 55 15.51 6.55 12.52
CA SER A 55 16.56 7.56 12.35
C SER A 55 16.76 7.98 10.89
N LYS A 56 16.03 7.34 9.97
CA LYS A 56 16.21 7.47 8.52
C LYS A 56 14.88 7.76 7.87
N TYR A 57 14.88 8.68 6.92
CA TYR A 57 13.68 9.23 6.31
C TYR A 57 13.87 9.57 4.83
N ILE A 58 12.86 9.26 4.03
CA ILE A 58 12.66 9.77 2.67
C ILE A 58 11.20 10.23 2.52
N ASN A 59 10.97 11.32 1.79
CA ASN A 59 9.63 11.76 1.40
C ASN A 59 9.40 11.48 -0.10
N VAL A 60 8.27 10.86 -0.43
CA VAL A 60 7.85 10.63 -1.80
C VAL A 60 6.47 11.24 -1.99
N PHE A 61 6.40 12.40 -2.66
CA PHE A 61 5.14 13.11 -2.93
C PHE A 61 4.26 13.34 -1.68
N GLY A 62 4.87 13.58 -0.51
CA GLY A 62 4.14 13.74 0.75
C GLY A 62 3.90 12.44 1.53
N VAL A 63 4.21 11.28 0.98
CA VAL A 63 4.19 9.98 1.67
C VAL A 63 5.53 9.75 2.36
N HIS A 64 5.51 9.24 3.59
CA HIS A 64 6.70 9.10 4.42
C HIS A 64 7.28 7.69 4.33
N VAL A 65 8.61 7.56 4.19
CA VAL A 65 9.31 6.28 4.29
C VAL A 65 10.32 6.37 5.42
N PHE A 66 10.17 5.50 6.42
CA PHE A 66 11.00 5.45 7.62
C PHE A 66 11.85 4.18 7.65
N GLY A 67 13.08 4.32 8.14
CA GLY A 67 13.94 3.18 8.46
C GLY A 67 14.55 3.31 9.85
N THR A 68 14.71 2.18 10.52
CA THR A 68 15.43 2.14 11.79
C THR A 68 16.92 2.38 11.57
N LYS A 69 17.67 2.56 12.66
CA LYS A 69 19.14 2.65 12.59
C LYS A 69 19.77 1.42 11.93
N ARG A 70 19.14 0.24 12.06
CA ARG A 70 19.64 -1.04 11.55
C ARG A 70 19.23 -1.32 10.11
N THR A 71 18.25 -0.60 9.58
CA THR A 71 17.82 -0.73 8.19
C THR A 71 18.88 -0.15 7.25
N PRO A 72 19.44 -0.92 6.29
CA PRO A 72 20.39 -0.38 5.32
C PRO A 72 19.75 0.69 4.43
N ASP A 73 20.50 1.75 4.10
CA ASP A 73 19.98 2.87 3.29
C ASP A 73 19.48 2.41 1.92
N SER A 74 20.16 1.43 1.32
CA SER A 74 19.75 0.84 0.04
C SER A 74 18.35 0.25 0.06
N LYS A 75 17.88 -0.29 1.19
CA LYS A 75 16.53 -0.85 1.34
C LYS A 75 15.49 0.26 1.43
N ILE A 76 15.81 1.34 2.14
CA ILE A 76 14.94 2.53 2.25
C ILE A 76 14.81 3.22 0.90
N ILE A 77 15.94 3.42 0.21
CA ILE A 77 15.96 4.01 -1.13
C ILE A 77 15.15 3.12 -2.08
N HIS A 78 15.35 1.80 -2.07
CA HIS A 78 14.59 0.89 -2.92
C HIS A 78 13.07 0.99 -2.71
N ALA A 79 12.61 0.97 -1.45
CA ALA A 79 11.19 1.13 -1.15
C ALA A 79 10.63 2.49 -1.56
N ALA A 80 11.38 3.57 -1.34
CA ALA A 80 11.01 4.90 -1.79
C ALA A 80 10.97 5.01 -3.33
N THR A 81 11.88 4.35 -4.03
CA THR A 81 11.91 4.26 -5.50
C THR A 81 10.66 3.55 -6.03
N VAL A 82 10.32 2.38 -5.49
CA VAL A 82 9.11 1.63 -5.88
C VAL A 82 7.84 2.43 -5.59
N LEU A 83 7.79 3.14 -4.47
CA LEU A 83 6.70 4.07 -4.15
C LEU A 83 6.59 5.20 -5.17
N ALA A 84 7.71 5.79 -5.59
CA ALA A 84 7.71 6.82 -6.63
C ALA A 84 7.22 6.26 -7.97
N GLU A 85 7.72 5.10 -8.41
CA GLU A 85 7.33 4.45 -9.67
C GLU A 85 5.86 4.00 -9.72
N TYR A 86 5.24 3.68 -8.57
CA TYR A 86 3.81 3.38 -8.53
C TYR A 86 2.96 4.66 -8.55
N LEU A 87 3.41 5.74 -7.93
CA LEU A 87 2.66 7.01 -7.88
C LEU A 87 2.85 7.88 -9.13
N ASP A 88 3.98 7.71 -9.81
CA ASP A 88 4.40 8.35 -11.06
C ASP A 88 4.98 7.25 -11.98
N ASN A 89 4.09 6.57 -12.71
CA ASN A 89 4.39 5.36 -13.47
C ASN A 89 4.95 5.64 -14.88
N ASP A 90 4.86 6.88 -15.34
CA ASP A 90 5.58 7.35 -16.52
C ASP A 90 6.94 8.00 -16.19
N GLU A 91 7.21 8.27 -14.91
CA GLU A 91 8.44 8.86 -14.36
C GLU A 91 8.69 10.29 -14.89
N ASP A 92 7.64 11.07 -15.10
CA ASP A 92 7.74 12.46 -15.55
C ASP A 92 8.06 13.46 -14.41
N GLY A 93 8.15 12.96 -13.18
CA GLY A 93 8.42 13.74 -11.97
C GLY A 93 7.18 14.21 -11.23
N LYS A 94 5.97 13.85 -11.68
CA LYS A 94 4.69 14.26 -11.09
C LYS A 94 3.80 13.04 -10.86
N PRO A 95 2.99 13.05 -9.80
CA PRO A 95 2.07 11.95 -9.58
C PRO A 95 1.02 11.83 -10.69
N ASP A 96 0.80 10.59 -11.15
CA ASP A 96 -0.22 10.24 -12.12
C ASP A 96 -1.62 10.58 -11.61
N ASN A 97 -1.90 10.22 -10.36
CA ASN A 97 -3.21 10.37 -9.72
C ASN A 97 -3.13 11.25 -8.46
N LEU A 98 -3.26 12.56 -8.66
CA LEU A 98 -3.22 13.53 -7.55
C LEU A 98 -4.23 13.25 -6.44
N LYS A 99 -5.43 12.73 -6.75
CA LYS A 99 -6.42 12.40 -5.71
C LYS A 99 -5.93 11.29 -4.76
N VAL A 100 -5.20 10.32 -5.30
CA VAL A 100 -4.63 9.21 -4.52
C VAL A 100 -3.49 9.72 -3.65
N VAL A 101 -2.60 10.55 -4.21
CA VAL A 101 -1.51 11.17 -3.44
C VAL A 101 -2.02 12.14 -2.38
N ASP A 102 -3.03 12.94 -2.67
CA ASP A 102 -3.66 13.84 -1.68
C ASP A 102 -4.30 13.01 -0.55
N ALA A 103 -4.93 11.88 -0.86
CA ALA A 103 -5.51 10.99 0.15
C ALA A 103 -4.44 10.34 1.05
N LEU A 104 -3.28 9.97 0.49
CA LEU A 104 -2.15 9.44 1.26
C LEU A 104 -1.51 10.52 2.15
N SER A 105 -1.13 11.64 1.54
CA SER A 105 -0.39 12.71 2.21
C SER A 105 -1.21 13.44 3.27
N SER A 106 -2.50 13.71 3.04
CA SER A 106 -3.38 14.35 4.04
C SER A 106 -3.63 13.50 5.28
N ARG A 107 -3.29 12.21 5.22
CA ARG A 107 -3.39 11.25 6.33
C ARG A 107 -2.04 10.94 6.97
N ASP A 108 -0.97 11.62 6.57
CA ASP A 108 0.39 11.28 6.98
C ASP A 108 0.72 9.80 6.73
N ALA A 109 0.26 9.22 5.62
CA ALA A 109 0.49 7.82 5.30
C ALA A 109 1.99 7.51 5.21
N TYR A 110 2.38 6.33 5.71
CA TYR A 110 3.78 5.99 5.84
C TYR A 110 4.10 4.52 5.59
N LEU A 111 5.35 4.28 5.22
CA LEU A 111 5.99 2.98 5.12
C LEU A 111 7.11 2.93 6.15
N GLU A 112 7.21 1.85 6.89
CA GLU A 112 8.27 1.63 7.87
C GLU A 112 9.03 0.34 7.57
N ILE A 113 10.35 0.43 7.54
CA ILE A 113 11.22 -0.69 7.19
C ILE A 113 12.05 -1.06 8.40
N PHE A 114 11.84 -2.27 8.90
CA PHE A 114 12.51 -2.84 10.07
C PHE A 114 13.59 -3.84 9.66
N ALA A 115 14.59 -4.00 10.51
CA ALA A 115 15.57 -5.06 10.33
C ALA A 115 14.94 -6.46 10.40
N ASN A 116 13.96 -6.65 11.29
CA ASN A 116 13.21 -7.89 11.48
C ASN A 116 11.98 -7.67 12.40
N GLU A 117 11.15 -8.72 12.54
CA GLU A 117 9.93 -8.74 13.34
C GLU A 117 10.15 -8.35 14.81
N ARG A 118 11.20 -8.87 15.45
CA ARG A 118 11.54 -8.50 16.84
C ARG A 118 11.78 -6.99 17.00
N GLU A 119 12.37 -6.34 15.99
CA GLU A 119 12.57 -4.90 16.02
C GLU A 119 11.25 -4.14 15.89
N LEU A 120 10.36 -4.58 15.00
CA LEU A 120 9.01 -4.05 14.84
C LEU A 120 8.26 -4.11 16.16
N GLU A 121 8.14 -5.29 16.78
CA GLU A 121 7.42 -5.47 18.05
C GLU A 121 7.93 -4.52 19.14
N ARG A 122 9.26 -4.37 19.25
CA ARG A 122 9.88 -3.50 20.25
C ARG A 122 9.56 -2.02 20.01
N VAL A 123 9.54 -1.58 18.75
CA VAL A 123 9.26 -0.19 18.38
C VAL A 123 7.77 0.10 18.54
N HIS A 124 6.90 -0.76 18.01
CA HIS A 124 5.45 -0.61 18.09
C HIS A 124 4.92 -0.66 19.53
N LYS A 125 5.51 -1.50 20.41
CA LYS A 125 5.18 -1.51 21.84
C LYS A 125 5.40 -0.15 22.53
N ARG A 126 6.29 0.68 22.01
CA ARG A 126 6.59 2.03 22.53
C ARG A 126 5.97 3.13 21.67
N GLY A 127 5.06 2.78 20.75
CA GLY A 127 4.72 3.52 19.54
C GLY A 127 4.17 4.92 19.75
N LYS A 128 5.06 5.86 20.09
CA LYS A 128 4.77 7.28 20.27
C LYS A 128 4.13 7.91 19.03
N HIS A 129 4.48 7.44 17.83
CA HIS A 129 3.83 7.89 16.61
C HIS A 129 2.34 7.51 16.55
N PHE A 130 1.93 6.35 17.10
CA PHE A 130 0.51 6.04 17.22
C PHE A 130 -0.20 7.01 18.18
N GLU A 131 0.42 7.36 19.30
CA GLU A 131 -0.13 8.34 20.25
C GLU A 131 -0.30 9.74 19.63
N GLU A 132 0.56 10.10 18.66
CA GLU A 132 0.53 11.36 17.90
C GLU A 132 -0.38 11.29 16.65
N GLY A 133 -1.17 10.23 16.53
CA GLY A 133 -2.22 10.09 15.51
C GLY A 133 -1.78 9.52 14.16
N PHE A 134 -0.58 8.93 14.07
CA PHE A 134 -0.12 8.25 12.85
C PHE A 134 -0.64 6.81 12.84
N HIS A 135 -1.69 6.53 12.07
CA HIS A 135 -2.37 5.22 12.03
C HIS A 135 -2.46 4.58 10.63
N TYR A 136 -1.82 5.20 9.63
CA TYR A 136 -1.94 4.81 8.22
C TYR A 136 -0.60 4.30 7.69
N GLY A 137 -0.05 3.32 8.41
CA GLY A 137 1.28 2.75 8.19
C GLY A 137 1.23 1.34 7.61
N ILE A 138 2.20 1.02 6.75
CA ILE A 138 2.54 -0.35 6.36
C ILE A 138 3.98 -0.67 6.78
N SER A 139 4.20 -1.87 7.31
CA SER A 139 5.49 -2.37 7.78
C SER A 139 6.09 -3.37 6.79
N GLN A 140 7.42 -3.36 6.63
CA GLN A 140 8.14 -4.40 5.89
C GLN A 140 9.52 -4.71 6.49
N PHE A 141 10.13 -5.81 6.07
CA PHE A 141 11.42 -6.26 6.59
C PHE A 141 12.55 -6.22 5.55
N VAL A 142 13.76 -5.89 6.03
CA VAL A 142 14.99 -5.79 5.20
C VAL A 142 15.28 -7.03 4.35
N GLU A 143 14.98 -8.23 4.87
CA GLU A 143 15.22 -9.49 4.17
C GLU A 143 14.26 -9.75 3.00
N GLU A 144 13.14 -9.03 2.96
CA GLU A 144 12.08 -9.16 1.95
C GLU A 144 12.08 -7.97 0.97
N THR A 145 12.70 -6.84 1.34
CA THR A 145 12.92 -5.67 0.46
C THR A 145 14.08 -5.92 -0.50
N ASN A 146 13.87 -5.99 -1.82
CA ASN A 146 14.90 -6.30 -2.83
C ASN A 146 15.87 -7.42 -2.37
N PRO A 147 15.36 -8.65 -2.17
CA PRO A 147 16.11 -9.74 -1.56
C PRO A 147 17.22 -10.29 -2.46
N GLY A 148 17.25 -9.92 -3.75
CA GLY A 148 18.15 -10.49 -4.74
C GLY A 148 17.89 -11.98 -4.98
N ASN A 149 18.82 -12.63 -5.69
CA ASN A 149 18.83 -14.09 -5.90
C ASN A 149 17.53 -14.69 -6.49
N GLY A 150 16.75 -13.89 -7.23
CA GLY A 150 15.50 -14.33 -7.84
C GLY A 150 14.33 -14.52 -6.87
N ARG A 151 14.49 -14.20 -5.58
CA ARG A 151 13.38 -14.15 -4.61
C ARG A 151 12.42 -13.02 -4.98
N PHE A 152 11.13 -13.21 -4.71
CA PHE A 152 10.13 -12.18 -4.90
C PHE A 152 10.39 -10.98 -3.98
N ASP A 153 10.34 -9.79 -4.55
CA ASP A 153 10.52 -8.53 -3.82
C ASP A 153 9.20 -8.08 -3.19
N ALA A 154 9.07 -8.26 -1.87
CA ALA A 154 7.86 -7.89 -1.13
C ALA A 154 7.60 -6.37 -1.14
N THR A 155 8.59 -5.56 -1.52
CA THR A 155 8.37 -4.11 -1.71
C THR A 155 7.25 -3.82 -2.71
N LEU A 156 7.11 -4.67 -3.75
CA LEU A 156 6.05 -4.53 -4.76
C LEU A 156 4.64 -4.71 -4.17
N GLU A 157 4.54 -5.49 -3.09
CA GLU A 157 3.31 -5.80 -2.35
C GLU A 157 3.05 -4.71 -1.31
N GLU A 158 3.96 -4.51 -0.35
CA GLU A 158 3.74 -3.59 0.78
C GLU A 158 3.51 -2.14 0.36
N VAL A 159 4.29 -1.66 -0.61
CA VAL A 159 4.09 -0.31 -1.14
C VAL A 159 2.73 -0.21 -1.83
N PHE A 160 2.31 -1.26 -2.55
CA PHE A 160 1.04 -1.25 -3.25
C PHE A 160 -0.15 -1.39 -2.28
N HIS A 161 -0.01 -2.14 -1.19
CA HIS A 161 -0.96 -2.19 -0.09
C HIS A 161 -1.18 -0.80 0.53
N LEU A 162 -0.11 -0.07 0.83
CA LEU A 162 -0.19 1.33 1.30
C LEU A 162 -0.99 2.21 0.32
N ILE A 163 -0.64 2.18 -0.96
CA ILE A 163 -1.26 3.02 -2.01
C ILE A 163 -2.74 2.66 -2.20
N THR A 164 -3.07 1.37 -2.22
CA THR A 164 -4.44 0.91 -2.50
C THR A 164 -5.36 1.10 -1.31
N HIS A 165 -4.92 0.70 -0.12
CA HIS A 165 -5.72 0.78 1.10
C HIS A 165 -5.92 2.25 1.54
N HIS A 166 -4.82 2.99 1.70
CA HIS A 166 -4.87 4.35 2.25
C HIS A 166 -5.02 5.43 1.18
N GLY A 167 -4.60 5.18 -0.06
CA GLY A 167 -4.77 6.09 -1.19
C GLY A 167 -6.09 5.86 -1.94
N TYR A 168 -6.17 4.82 -2.77
CA TYR A 168 -7.35 4.55 -3.61
C TYR A 168 -8.64 4.37 -2.79
N GLY A 169 -8.57 3.65 -1.67
CA GLY A 169 -9.71 3.43 -0.78
C GLY A 169 -10.32 4.71 -0.22
N ASN A 170 -9.52 5.77 -0.06
CA ASN A 170 -9.98 7.07 0.43
C ASN A 170 -10.29 8.05 -0.71
N ALA A 171 -9.56 8.00 -1.82
CA ALA A 171 -9.80 8.86 -2.99
C ALA A 171 -11.09 8.49 -3.73
N TYR A 172 -11.45 7.20 -3.74
CA TYR A 172 -12.62 6.66 -4.44
C TYR A 172 -13.41 5.68 -3.55
N PRO A 173 -14.00 6.15 -2.43
CA PRO A 173 -14.50 5.28 -1.36
C PRO A 173 -15.72 4.43 -1.72
N ARG A 174 -16.41 4.73 -2.83
CA ARG A 174 -17.48 3.87 -3.37
C ARG A 174 -16.97 2.78 -4.31
N ILE A 175 -15.76 2.94 -4.83
CA ILE A 175 -15.19 2.06 -5.85
C ILE A 175 -14.15 1.14 -5.22
N PHE A 176 -13.13 1.73 -4.58
CA PHE A 176 -11.98 1.00 -4.00
C PHE A 176 -11.97 0.99 -2.47
N GLY A 177 -13.01 1.50 -1.82
CA GLY A 177 -13.10 1.46 -0.37
C GLY A 177 -13.10 0.02 0.15
N VAL A 178 -12.31 -0.23 1.20
CA VAL A 178 -12.07 -1.55 1.81
C VAL A 178 -13.23 -2.01 2.72
N ARG A 179 -14.47 -1.94 2.20
CA ARG A 179 -15.69 -2.31 2.92
C ARG A 179 -16.72 -2.92 1.99
N SER A 180 -17.66 -3.68 2.54
CA SER A 180 -18.77 -4.27 1.78
C SER A 180 -19.56 -3.24 0.98
N GLY A 181 -20.03 -3.63 -0.20
CA GLY A 181 -20.86 -2.81 -1.07
C GLY A 181 -20.12 -1.87 -2.01
N THR A 182 -18.78 -1.76 -1.92
CA THR A 182 -17.98 -1.08 -2.95
C THR A 182 -17.84 -1.93 -4.21
N GLU A 183 -17.49 -1.32 -5.34
CA GLU A 183 -17.34 -2.08 -6.59
C GLU A 183 -16.22 -3.13 -6.51
N ILE A 184 -15.10 -2.82 -5.86
CA ILE A 184 -14.03 -3.80 -5.65
C ILE A 184 -14.46 -4.94 -4.72
N ALA A 185 -15.27 -4.66 -3.70
CA ALA A 185 -15.78 -5.66 -2.78
C ALA A 185 -16.71 -6.66 -3.48
N LYS A 186 -17.52 -6.20 -4.44
CA LYS A 186 -18.34 -7.09 -5.27
C LYS A 186 -17.46 -8.02 -6.12
N CYS A 187 -16.38 -7.52 -6.70
CA CYS A 187 -15.41 -8.33 -7.45
C CYS A 187 -14.75 -9.38 -6.55
N LEU A 188 -14.33 -8.98 -5.35
CA LEU A 188 -13.77 -9.87 -4.34
C LEU A 188 -14.73 -11.02 -3.96
N ASP A 189 -16.00 -10.72 -3.75
CA ASP A 189 -16.99 -11.73 -3.38
C ASP A 189 -17.23 -12.73 -4.51
N LEU A 190 -17.18 -12.27 -5.77
CA LEU A 190 -17.22 -13.17 -6.94
C LEU A 190 -16.00 -14.08 -6.99
N ALA A 191 -14.80 -13.54 -6.74
CA ALA A 191 -13.54 -14.27 -6.77
C ALA A 191 -13.43 -15.39 -5.74
N ARG A 192 -14.09 -15.19 -4.60
CA ARG A 192 -14.16 -16.15 -3.50
C ARG A 192 -15.43 -17.00 -3.54
N LYS A 193 -16.31 -16.81 -4.55
CA LYS A 193 -17.62 -17.47 -4.68
C LYS A 193 -18.53 -17.28 -3.46
N GLY A 194 -18.42 -16.16 -2.78
CA GLY A 194 -19.21 -15.86 -1.59
C GLY A 194 -18.69 -14.65 -0.82
N HIS A 195 -19.52 -14.17 0.11
CA HIS A 195 -19.18 -13.09 1.00
C HIS A 195 -18.63 -13.64 2.33
N PHE A 196 -17.34 -13.44 2.58
CA PHE A 196 -16.67 -13.90 3.79
C PHE A 196 -15.99 -12.73 4.50
N VAL A 197 -16.53 -12.33 5.66
CA VAL A 197 -15.96 -11.24 6.49
C VAL A 197 -14.61 -11.62 7.08
N HIS A 198 -14.43 -12.90 7.42
CA HIS A 198 -13.17 -13.49 7.89
C HIS A 198 -12.75 -14.62 6.94
N VAL A 199 -11.46 -14.96 6.91
CA VAL A 199 -10.95 -16.06 6.10
C VAL A 199 -11.60 -17.41 6.51
N PRO A 200 -12.41 -18.04 5.64
CA PRO A 200 -13.12 -19.27 5.95
C PRO A 200 -12.16 -20.46 6.05
N ASN A 201 -12.61 -21.57 6.65
CA ASN A 201 -11.81 -22.80 6.70
C ASN A 201 -11.63 -23.43 5.31
N SER A 202 -12.58 -23.22 4.41
CA SER A 202 -12.49 -23.58 3.01
C SER A 202 -13.30 -22.60 2.17
N TYR A 203 -12.84 -22.39 0.94
CA TYR A 203 -13.58 -21.64 -0.07
C TYR A 203 -14.41 -22.60 -0.94
N PRO A 204 -15.55 -22.14 -1.51
CA PRO A 204 -16.31 -22.95 -2.46
C PRO A 204 -15.48 -23.35 -3.68
N GLU A 205 -15.83 -24.48 -4.29
CA GLU A 205 -15.19 -24.95 -5.51
C GLU A 205 -15.29 -23.90 -6.63
N GLY A 206 -14.20 -23.73 -7.38
CA GLY A 206 -14.12 -22.74 -8.45
C GLY A 206 -13.84 -21.31 -7.98
N ALA A 207 -13.58 -21.07 -6.69
CA ALA A 207 -12.94 -19.83 -6.24
C ALA A 207 -11.51 -19.73 -6.82
N TRP A 208 -11.12 -18.54 -7.28
CA TRP A 208 -9.79 -18.27 -7.82
C TRP A 208 -8.93 -17.38 -6.92
N PHE A 209 -9.55 -16.81 -5.88
CA PHE A 209 -8.88 -16.18 -4.76
C PHE A 209 -9.25 -16.92 -3.48
N THR A 210 -8.26 -17.51 -2.82
CA THR A 210 -8.41 -18.38 -1.66
C THR A 210 -7.34 -18.06 -0.61
N TYR A 211 -7.28 -16.77 -0.23
CA TYR A 211 -6.35 -16.24 0.77
C TYR A 211 -6.46 -16.97 2.11
N ASP A 212 -5.33 -17.31 2.72
CA ASP A 212 -5.32 -18.21 3.88
C ASP A 212 -4.87 -17.60 5.22
N ASP A 213 -4.44 -16.34 5.23
CA ASP A 213 -4.05 -15.64 6.47
C ASP A 213 -5.27 -15.36 7.38
N LYS A 214 -5.38 -16.15 8.45
CA LYS A 214 -6.47 -16.08 9.44
C LYS A 214 -6.49 -14.79 10.27
N SER A 215 -5.44 -13.97 10.23
CA SER A 215 -5.43 -12.65 10.87
C SER A 215 -6.19 -11.59 10.07
N CYS A 216 -6.43 -11.85 8.78
CA CYS A 216 -7.02 -10.91 7.85
C CYS A 216 -8.56 -10.89 7.93
N GLU A 217 -9.12 -9.69 7.91
CA GLU A 217 -10.56 -9.44 7.78
C GLU A 217 -10.91 -8.90 6.39
N TYR A 218 -12.19 -8.64 6.14
CA TYR A 218 -12.72 -8.25 4.83
C TYR A 218 -11.95 -7.12 4.12
N GLY A 219 -11.61 -6.04 4.85
CA GLY A 219 -10.89 -4.92 4.28
C GLY A 219 -9.45 -5.25 3.88
N CYS A 220 -8.78 -6.10 4.67
CA CYS A 220 -7.47 -6.63 4.34
C CYS A 220 -7.58 -7.53 3.09
N MET A 221 -8.56 -8.43 3.00
CA MET A 221 -8.77 -9.29 1.82
C MET A 221 -9.10 -8.49 0.55
N ILE A 222 -9.75 -7.32 0.64
CA ILE A 222 -9.91 -6.42 -0.51
C ILE A 222 -8.56 -5.88 -0.98
N THR A 223 -7.70 -5.48 -0.05
CA THR A 223 -6.37 -4.93 -0.34
C THR A 223 -5.50 -5.97 -1.04
N GLU A 224 -5.45 -7.17 -0.48
CA GLU A 224 -4.77 -8.35 -1.05
C GLU A 224 -5.29 -8.67 -2.45
N TYR A 225 -6.61 -8.68 -2.64
CA TYR A 225 -7.20 -8.97 -3.93
C TYR A 225 -6.83 -7.95 -5.02
N ILE A 226 -6.78 -6.66 -4.69
CA ILE A 226 -6.29 -5.62 -5.62
C ILE A 226 -4.81 -5.88 -5.94
N TYR A 227 -3.99 -6.21 -4.95
CA TYR A 227 -2.57 -6.57 -5.14
C TYR A 227 -2.41 -7.76 -6.09
N TRP A 228 -3.09 -8.89 -5.81
CA TRP A 228 -3.00 -10.10 -6.62
C TRP A 228 -3.40 -9.85 -8.07
N ALA A 229 -4.54 -9.18 -8.28
CA ALA A 229 -5.02 -8.86 -9.61
C ALA A 229 -4.06 -7.91 -10.35
N MET A 230 -3.65 -6.82 -9.70
CA MET A 230 -2.82 -5.81 -10.36
C MET A 230 -1.42 -6.31 -10.68
N THR A 231 -0.74 -6.92 -9.73
CA THR A 231 0.63 -7.39 -9.94
C THR A 231 0.69 -8.55 -10.95
N SER A 232 -0.38 -9.36 -11.05
CA SER A 232 -0.55 -10.32 -12.14
C SER A 232 -0.71 -9.63 -13.50
N MET A 233 -1.49 -8.54 -13.57
CA MET A 233 -1.66 -7.73 -14.77
C MET A 233 -0.42 -6.96 -15.22
N LEU A 234 0.46 -6.61 -14.28
CA LEU A 234 1.76 -5.97 -14.50
C LEU A 234 2.88 -6.98 -14.78
N GLY A 235 2.64 -8.27 -14.52
CA GLY A 235 3.55 -9.35 -14.84
C GLY A 235 4.53 -9.74 -13.74
N ALA A 236 4.33 -9.27 -12.50
CA ALA A 236 5.16 -9.65 -11.35
C ALA A 236 5.00 -11.15 -11.00
N GLN A 237 3.81 -11.70 -11.21
CA GLN A 237 3.47 -13.06 -10.80
C GLN A 237 3.72 -14.12 -11.90
N LYS A 238 4.28 -13.73 -13.05
CA LYS A 238 4.28 -14.57 -14.26
C LYS A 238 5.30 -15.73 -14.24
N SER A 239 6.33 -15.68 -13.40
CA SER A 239 7.38 -16.71 -13.43
C SER A 239 6.84 -18.05 -12.93
N ILE A 240 7.30 -19.18 -13.50
CA ILE A 240 6.83 -20.52 -13.11
C ILE A 240 7.03 -20.77 -11.62
N HIS A 241 8.18 -20.33 -11.08
CA HIS A 241 8.46 -20.45 -9.65
C HIS A 241 7.43 -19.69 -8.81
N ARG A 242 7.17 -18.41 -9.14
CA ARG A 242 6.20 -17.60 -8.41
C ARG A 242 4.78 -18.15 -8.54
N GLN A 243 4.40 -18.64 -9.71
CA GLN A 243 3.11 -19.31 -9.91
C GLN A 243 2.95 -20.50 -8.97
N GLY A 244 3.99 -21.31 -8.77
CA GLY A 244 3.97 -22.42 -7.82
C GLY A 244 3.83 -21.95 -6.36
N GLU A 245 4.55 -20.90 -5.97
CA GLU A 245 4.48 -20.34 -4.61
C GLU A 245 3.07 -19.87 -4.26
N ILE A 246 2.38 -19.20 -5.19
CA ILE A 246 1.10 -18.53 -4.92
C ILE A 246 -0.12 -19.37 -5.31
N ALA A 247 0.09 -20.53 -5.93
CA ALA A 247 -0.99 -21.35 -6.51
C ALA A 247 -2.00 -21.83 -5.48
N HIS A 248 -1.71 -21.78 -4.18
CA HIS A 248 -2.66 -22.11 -3.12
C HIS A 248 -3.65 -20.97 -2.85
N GLU A 249 -3.26 -19.71 -3.04
CA GLU A 249 -4.11 -18.52 -2.80
C GLU A 249 -4.68 -17.90 -4.08
N TRP A 250 -3.93 -17.90 -5.19
CA TRP A 250 -4.30 -17.14 -6.40
C TRP A 250 -4.13 -17.97 -7.67
N ARG A 251 -5.19 -18.04 -8.50
CA ARG A 251 -5.19 -18.86 -9.72
C ARG A 251 -4.96 -18.08 -11.02
N LEU A 252 -4.84 -16.76 -10.98
CA LEU A 252 -4.77 -15.91 -12.18
C LEU A 252 -3.45 -15.10 -12.30
N PRO A 253 -2.26 -15.74 -12.32
CA PRO A 253 -0.95 -15.08 -12.17
C PRO A 253 -0.49 -14.22 -13.38
N THR A 254 -1.34 -14.01 -14.38
CA THR A 254 -0.98 -13.22 -15.57
C THR A 254 -2.12 -12.31 -15.99
N ARG A 255 -1.78 -11.21 -16.69
CA ARG A 255 -2.76 -10.28 -17.28
C ARG A 255 -3.87 -10.97 -18.07
N GLU A 256 -3.51 -11.95 -18.88
CA GLU A 256 -4.48 -12.67 -19.72
C GLU A 256 -5.40 -13.58 -18.90
N LEU A 257 -4.87 -14.21 -17.84
CA LEU A 257 -5.67 -15.00 -16.91
C LEU A 257 -6.61 -14.11 -16.10
N VAL A 258 -6.16 -12.94 -15.62
CA VAL A 258 -7.06 -11.98 -14.95
C VAL A 258 -8.15 -11.52 -15.92
N ARG A 259 -7.80 -11.13 -17.15
CA ARG A 259 -8.76 -10.67 -18.16
C ARG A 259 -9.87 -11.69 -18.45
N LYS A 260 -9.53 -12.99 -18.48
CA LYS A 260 -10.47 -14.08 -18.81
C LYS A 260 -11.20 -14.62 -17.59
N GLY A 261 -10.49 -14.82 -16.48
CA GLY A 261 -11.01 -15.45 -15.26
C GLY A 261 -11.72 -14.48 -14.32
N ASP A 262 -11.39 -13.19 -14.39
CA ASP A 262 -11.95 -12.14 -13.56
C ASP A 262 -12.15 -10.83 -14.37
N PRO A 263 -13.07 -10.83 -15.35
CA PRO A 263 -13.26 -9.69 -16.24
C PRO A 263 -13.74 -8.43 -15.51
N ASP A 264 -14.40 -8.57 -14.35
CA ASP A 264 -14.93 -7.45 -13.57
C ASP A 264 -13.80 -6.66 -12.90
N VAL A 265 -12.88 -7.33 -12.19
CA VAL A 265 -11.70 -6.63 -11.63
C VAL A 265 -10.78 -6.13 -12.73
N TYR A 266 -10.63 -6.89 -13.81
CA TYR A 266 -9.84 -6.45 -14.96
C TYR A 266 -10.35 -5.12 -15.49
N LYS A 267 -11.65 -5.03 -15.80
CA LYS A 267 -12.30 -3.80 -16.30
C LYS A 267 -12.14 -2.65 -15.33
N LEU A 268 -12.26 -2.92 -14.03
CA LEU A 268 -12.13 -1.90 -12.99
C LEU A 268 -10.70 -1.33 -12.90
N LEU A 269 -9.68 -2.19 -12.96
CA LEU A 269 -8.28 -1.81 -12.81
C LEU A 269 -7.66 -1.23 -14.10
N ILE A 270 -8.22 -1.50 -15.28
CA ILE A 270 -7.76 -0.84 -16.53
C ILE A 270 -8.48 0.48 -16.83
N ASP A 271 -9.47 0.84 -16.03
CA ASP A 271 -10.27 2.05 -16.29
C ASP A 271 -9.37 3.30 -16.21
N PRO A 272 -9.22 4.05 -17.33
CA PRO A 272 -8.28 5.17 -17.38
C PRO A 272 -8.64 6.30 -16.42
N ARG A 273 -9.88 6.35 -15.91
CA ARG A 273 -10.31 7.35 -14.91
C ARG A 273 -9.54 7.24 -13.60
N TYR A 274 -9.12 6.03 -13.22
CA TYR A 274 -8.46 5.78 -11.95
C TYR A 274 -6.94 5.73 -12.06
N LYS A 275 -6.38 5.71 -13.28
CA LYS A 275 -4.94 5.79 -13.52
C LYS A 275 -4.12 4.82 -12.65
N PHE A 276 -4.57 3.56 -12.58
CA PHE A 276 -3.74 2.51 -12.02
C PHE A 276 -2.43 2.35 -12.82
N PRO A 277 -1.35 1.87 -12.19
CA PRO A 277 -0.08 1.62 -12.86
C PRO A 277 -0.27 0.72 -14.09
N LYS A 278 0.51 0.98 -15.13
CA LYS A 278 0.55 0.19 -16.37
C LYS A 278 1.87 -0.56 -16.54
N LYS A 279 2.91 -0.14 -15.81
CA LYS A 279 4.24 -0.75 -15.77
C LYS A 279 4.52 -1.20 -14.35
N LEU A 280 5.14 -2.37 -14.22
CA LEU A 280 5.66 -2.82 -12.94
C LEU A 280 6.88 -1.96 -12.57
N PRO A 281 6.99 -1.47 -11.32
CA PRO A 281 8.23 -0.84 -10.84
C PRO A 281 9.44 -1.75 -11.06
N ASP A 282 10.55 -1.18 -11.52
CA ASP A 282 11.80 -1.90 -11.75
C ASP A 282 12.91 -1.50 -10.77
N GLY A 283 12.62 -0.60 -9.84
CA GLY A 283 13.54 -0.10 -8.84
C GLY A 283 14.48 0.98 -9.39
N LYS A 284 14.18 1.59 -10.54
CA LYS A 284 15.01 2.61 -11.19
C LYS A 284 14.19 3.80 -11.65
N TYR A 285 13.77 4.63 -10.70
CA TYR A 285 13.11 5.90 -10.99
C TYR A 285 14.08 6.90 -11.63
N LYS A 286 13.91 7.15 -12.93
CA LYS A 286 14.72 8.10 -13.71
C LYS A 286 13.78 9.07 -14.41
N LEU A 287 13.93 10.36 -14.12
CA LEU A 287 13.16 11.40 -14.78
C LEU A 287 13.23 11.29 -16.31
N LYS A 288 12.09 10.98 -16.91
CA LYS A 288 11.90 10.96 -18.35
C LYS A 288 11.31 12.30 -18.74
N ILE A 289 12.19 13.26 -19.02
CA ILE A 289 11.79 14.53 -19.59
C ILE A 289 11.33 14.24 -21.02
N SER A 290 10.05 14.47 -21.31
CA SER A 290 9.56 14.48 -22.69
C SER A 290 10.06 15.75 -23.36
N ASP A 291 10.73 15.59 -24.51
CA ASP A 291 11.08 16.69 -25.41
C ASP A 291 9.82 17.37 -26.00
#